data_AF-A0A0F8WC41-F1
#
_entry.id   AF-A0A0F8WC41-F1
#
_cell.length_a   1.000
_cell.length_b   1.000
_cell.length_c   1.000
_cell.angle_alpha   90.00
_cell.angle_beta   90.00
_cell.angle_gamma   90.00
#
_symmetry.space_group_name_H-M   'P 1'
#
loop_
_entity.id
_entity.type
_entity.pdbx_description
1 polymer ?
#
loop_
_entity_poly.entity_id
_entity_poly.type
_entity_poly.pdbx_seq_one_letter_code
_entity_poly.pdbx_strand_id
1 'polypeptide(L)'
;GAVETSVAYAASVDAVTAGSSFSNDLAMQQVRHGNQKVGMADRLEQSSNYTQPRQLTFGNRYDGAPTIDLREGYAVNVTDAENNRRVIIGPALIIFEYTETLQVLSLSTGKTKNHDNRTDQVYLQISNNQVSDIVKVQTADHVEVTFKVSYRVNFEGDQDNWFKVENYVKLLTDHARSMLVGAARKLTIGELYADGTGFVRDTILGMSLSSEGLEINKAYKGGRRGLYFEDNDMRVHDVEVLDVHISDGDIQRMIEQVGRENLKSEFDLQRSTRHLRDITEQEKINQEIAAIKHATEEHRRMIQLATLEEELAIDLAKIDAKVKESEKSLEDTKARDGIAQFDFEAP
;
A
#
# COMPACT_ATOMS: atom_id res chain seq x y z
N GLY A 1 -27.56 -24.22 -30.06
CA GLY A 1 -26.32 -24.93 -29.68
C GLY A 1 -25.39 -23.93 -29.03
N ALA A 2 -24.72 -24.33 -27.94
CA ALA A 2 -23.99 -23.52 -26.95
C ALA A 2 -24.94 -22.81 -25.96
N VAL A 3 -25.40 -23.43 -24.86
CA VAL A 3 -24.72 -23.93 -23.63
C VAL A 3 -24.33 -22.79 -22.70
N GLU A 4 -25.26 -22.43 -21.81
CA GLU A 4 -25.04 -21.68 -20.58
C GLU A 4 -24.64 -22.67 -19.46
N THR A 5 -23.59 -22.35 -18.72
CA THR A 5 -23.14 -23.10 -17.53
C THR A 5 -23.22 -22.20 -16.30
N SER A 6 -24.30 -22.35 -15.54
CA SER A 6 -24.45 -21.85 -14.18
C SER A 6 -23.97 -22.92 -13.19
N VAL A 7 -22.95 -22.64 -12.40
CA VAL A 7 -22.47 -23.52 -11.33
C VAL A 7 -23.07 -23.06 -10.00
N ALA A 8 -24.01 -23.84 -9.48
CA ALA A 8 -24.52 -23.74 -8.11
C ALA A 8 -23.69 -24.66 -7.20
N TYR A 9 -23.13 -24.09 -6.12
CA TYR A 9 -22.38 -24.83 -5.10
C TYR A 9 -23.31 -25.12 -3.93
N ALA A 10 -23.77 -26.38 -3.81
CA ALA A 10 -24.48 -26.88 -2.64
C ALA A 10 -23.55 -27.83 -1.88
N ALA A 11 -23.10 -27.41 -0.70
CA ALA A 11 -22.30 -28.25 0.19
C ALA A 11 -23.23 -28.94 1.20
N SER A 12 -23.35 -30.25 1.05
CA SER A 12 -23.88 -31.19 2.03
C SER A 12 -22.85 -31.42 3.13
N VAL A 13 -23.28 -31.34 4.40
CA VAL A 13 -22.44 -31.68 5.56
C VAL A 13 -22.73 -33.12 5.95
N ASP A 14 -21.70 -33.96 5.80
CA ASP A 14 -21.64 -35.32 6.28
C ASP A 14 -21.63 -35.38 7.81
N ALA A 15 -22.47 -36.26 8.35
CA ALA A 15 -22.50 -36.64 9.74
C ALA A 15 -21.39 -37.68 10.02
N VAL A 16 -20.48 -37.36 10.93
CA VAL A 16 -19.50 -38.31 11.48
C VAL A 16 -19.98 -38.79 12.85
N THR A 17 -20.09 -40.11 12.94
CA THR A 17 -20.42 -40.95 14.07
C THR A 17 -19.19 -41.22 14.95
N ALA A 18 -19.33 -41.06 16.27
CA ALA A 18 -18.70 -41.83 17.38
C ALA A 18 -18.83 -40.99 18.67
N GLY A 19 -19.26 -41.47 19.83
CA GLY A 19 -19.67 -42.77 20.33
C GLY A 19 -19.77 -42.66 21.86
N SER A 20 -20.65 -43.46 22.46
CA SER A 20 -20.64 -43.99 23.84
C SER A 20 -21.94 -43.81 24.65
N SER A 21 -22.65 -44.95 24.71
CA SER A 21 -23.16 -45.58 25.94
C SER A 21 -24.27 -44.91 26.74
N PHE A 22 -25.52 -45.29 26.46
CA PHE A 22 -26.50 -45.56 27.52
C PHE A 22 -27.34 -46.80 27.18
N SER A 23 -27.25 -47.79 28.06
CA SER A 23 -27.98 -49.06 28.02
C SER A 23 -29.48 -48.83 28.24
N ASN A 24 -30.30 -49.38 27.35
CA ASN A 24 -31.75 -49.53 27.55
C ASN A 24 -32.05 -51.02 27.75
N ASP A 25 -32.15 -51.44 29.00
CA ASP A 25 -32.74 -52.74 29.36
C ASP A 25 -34.28 -52.61 29.30
N LEU A 26 -34.84 -52.88 28.11
CA LEU A 26 -36.26 -53.18 27.96
C LEU A 26 -36.47 -54.69 28.12
N ALA A 27 -36.71 -55.12 29.35
CA ALA A 27 -37.20 -56.47 29.62
C ALA A 27 -38.71 -56.54 29.36
N MET A 28 -39.08 -57.46 28.46
CA MET A 28 -40.44 -57.93 28.21
C MET A 28 -41.20 -58.23 29.51
N GLN A 29 -42.44 -57.75 29.62
CA GLN A 29 -43.43 -58.38 30.48
C GLN A 29 -44.72 -58.64 29.69
N GLN A 30 -45.06 -59.92 29.64
CA GLN A 30 -46.13 -60.51 28.84
C GLN A 30 -47.52 -60.08 29.31
N VAL A 31 -48.37 -59.74 28.33
CA VAL A 31 -49.80 -59.52 28.50
C VAL A 31 -50.49 -60.87 28.73
N ARG A 32 -51.10 -61.05 29.90
CA ARG A 32 -52.10 -62.11 30.14
C ARG A 32 -53.49 -61.50 30.24
N HIS A 33 -54.34 -61.87 29.30
CA HIS A 33 -55.79 -61.69 29.38
C HIS A 33 -56.37 -62.53 30.52
N GLY A 34 -57.22 -61.92 31.35
CA GLY A 34 -57.95 -62.60 32.42
C GLY A 34 -59.23 -61.85 32.79
N ASN A 35 -60.35 -62.37 32.29
CA ASN A 35 -61.76 -62.20 32.68
C ASN A 35 -62.22 -60.96 33.46
N GLN A 36 -63.16 -60.24 32.83
CA GLN A 36 -64.12 -59.35 33.46
C GLN A 36 -64.94 -60.07 34.55
N LYS A 37 -65.01 -59.46 35.74
CA LYS A 37 -66.24 -59.36 36.53
C LYS A 37 -66.34 -57.94 37.11
N VAL A 38 -67.43 -57.28 36.77
CA VAL A 38 -67.88 -56.00 37.31
C VAL A 38 -68.37 -56.22 38.74
N GLY A 39 -67.89 -55.41 39.69
CA GLY A 39 -68.31 -55.43 41.08
C GLY A 39 -67.92 -54.12 41.77
N MET A 40 -68.89 -53.50 42.44
CA MET A 40 -68.91 -52.15 43.01
C MET A 40 -67.74 -51.73 43.92
N ALA A 41 -67.60 -50.40 44.01
CA ALA A 41 -66.86 -49.58 44.98
C ALA A 41 -65.43 -49.20 44.59
N ASP A 42 -65.32 -48.12 43.82
CA ASP A 42 -64.10 -47.35 43.61
C ASP A 42 -63.72 -46.64 44.92
N ARG A 43 -62.90 -47.28 45.75
CA ARG A 43 -62.19 -46.62 46.86
C ARG A 43 -60.85 -46.14 46.35
N LEU A 44 -60.78 -44.87 46.00
CA LEU A 44 -59.54 -44.14 45.76
C LEU A 44 -58.77 -44.00 47.08
N GLU A 45 -57.94 -44.97 47.42
CA GLU A 45 -56.90 -44.80 48.43
C GLU A 45 -55.72 -44.05 47.80
N GLN A 46 -55.75 -42.72 47.87
CA GLN A 46 -54.60 -41.89 47.57
C GLN A 46 -53.54 -42.11 48.66
N SER A 47 -52.55 -42.94 48.39
CA SER A 47 -51.33 -42.99 49.19
C SER A 47 -50.57 -41.68 48.99
N SER A 48 -50.66 -40.80 49.97
CA SER A 48 -49.90 -39.56 50.02
C SER A 48 -48.43 -39.86 50.29
N ASN A 49 -47.68 -40.27 49.24
CA ASN A 49 -46.23 -40.26 49.28
C ASN A 49 -45.75 -38.81 49.27
N TYR A 50 -45.69 -38.20 50.46
CA TYR A 50 -45.09 -36.89 50.68
C TYR A 50 -43.61 -36.96 50.31
N THR A 51 -43.29 -36.52 49.09
CA THR A 51 -41.91 -36.36 48.65
C THR A 51 -41.41 -35.07 49.29
N GLN A 52 -40.52 -35.21 50.28
CA GLN A 52 -39.91 -34.05 50.92
C GLN A 52 -39.26 -33.19 49.83
N PRO A 53 -39.43 -31.85 49.87
CA PRO A 53 -38.81 -30.96 48.89
C PRO A 53 -37.30 -31.20 48.90
N ARG A 54 -36.72 -31.50 47.74
CA ARG A 54 -35.28 -31.69 47.60
C ARG A 54 -34.60 -30.41 48.06
N GLN A 55 -33.86 -30.47 49.18
CA GLN A 55 -33.00 -29.36 49.59
C GLN A 55 -31.84 -29.32 48.60
N LEU A 56 -31.83 -28.31 47.71
CA LEU A 56 -30.67 -27.97 46.91
C LEU A 56 -29.64 -27.34 47.87
N THR A 57 -28.76 -28.15 48.44
CA THR A 57 -27.58 -27.64 49.14
C THR A 57 -26.60 -27.16 48.09
N PHE A 58 -26.54 -25.84 47.86
CA PHE A 58 -25.49 -25.22 47.07
C PHE A 58 -24.14 -25.52 47.72
N GLY A 59 -23.28 -26.25 47.01
CA GLY A 59 -22.04 -26.81 47.54
C GLY A 59 -20.96 -25.78 47.83
N ASN A 60 -21.12 -24.55 47.34
CA ASN A 60 -20.22 -23.43 47.61
C ASN A 60 -21.02 -22.14 47.76
N ARG A 61 -20.53 -21.23 48.61
CA ARG A 61 -21.15 -19.91 48.89
C ARG A 61 -21.29 -18.99 47.66
N TYR A 62 -20.69 -19.39 46.52
CA TYR A 62 -20.66 -18.66 45.25
C TYR A 62 -21.26 -19.45 44.07
N ASP A 63 -21.94 -20.57 44.34
CA ASP A 63 -22.62 -21.35 43.30
C ASP A 63 -23.79 -20.53 42.72
N GLY A 64 -23.64 -20.10 41.47
CA GLY A 64 -24.59 -19.21 40.77
C GLY A 64 -24.25 -17.71 40.78
N ALA A 65 -23.08 -17.30 41.31
CA ALA A 65 -22.63 -15.92 41.18
C ALA A 65 -22.32 -15.59 39.70
N PRO A 66 -22.79 -14.44 39.16
CA PRO A 66 -22.45 -14.04 37.80
C PRO A 66 -20.93 -13.90 37.66
N THR A 67 -20.38 -14.45 36.59
CA THR A 67 -18.95 -14.33 36.27
C THR A 67 -18.77 -13.79 34.86
N ILE A 68 -17.66 -13.07 34.65
CA ILE A 68 -17.25 -12.60 33.34
C ILE A 68 -15.80 -12.99 33.08
N ASP A 69 -15.56 -13.58 31.91
CA ASP A 69 -14.22 -13.92 31.43
C ASP A 69 -13.72 -12.79 30.52
N LEU A 70 -12.59 -12.19 30.88
CA LEU A 70 -11.90 -11.20 30.08
C LEU A 70 -10.73 -11.82 29.33
N ARG A 71 -10.69 -11.55 28.03
CA ARG A 71 -9.59 -11.90 27.15
C ARG A 71 -8.52 -10.81 27.16
N GLU A 72 -7.31 -11.17 26.76
CA GLU A 72 -6.22 -10.21 26.57
C GLU A 72 -6.62 -9.07 25.61
N GLY A 73 -6.22 -7.84 25.94
CA GLY A 73 -6.54 -6.65 25.14
C GLY A 73 -7.97 -6.12 25.31
N TYR A 74 -8.78 -6.71 26.21
CA TYR A 74 -10.09 -6.19 26.58
C TYR A 74 -10.12 -5.69 28.03
N ALA A 75 -10.92 -4.66 28.28
CA ALA A 75 -11.27 -4.17 29.61
C ALA A 75 -12.78 -4.19 29.81
N VAL A 76 -13.20 -4.24 31.08
CA VAL A 76 -14.56 -3.92 31.51
C VAL A 76 -14.48 -2.96 32.68
N ASN A 77 -15.48 -2.08 32.79
CA ASN A 77 -15.62 -1.22 33.95
C ASN A 77 -16.73 -1.76 34.85
N VAL A 78 -16.38 -2.07 36.10
CA VAL A 78 -17.30 -2.55 37.12
C VAL A 78 -17.65 -1.38 38.03
N THR A 79 -18.94 -1.17 38.23
CA THR A 79 -19.48 -0.11 39.08
C THR A 79 -20.32 -0.70 40.20
N ASP A 80 -20.03 -0.29 41.43
CA ASP A 80 -20.83 -0.66 42.60
C ASP A 80 -22.00 0.31 42.82
N ALA A 81 -22.95 -0.06 43.68
CA ALA A 81 -24.08 0.78 44.08
C ALA A 81 -23.65 2.11 44.74
N GLU A 82 -22.48 2.14 45.38
CA GLU A 82 -21.86 3.37 45.92
C GLU A 82 -21.17 4.22 44.83
N ASN A 83 -21.29 3.84 43.56
CA ASN A 83 -20.67 4.48 42.39
C ASN A 83 -19.13 4.47 42.41
N ASN A 84 -18.53 3.56 43.18
CA ASN A 84 -17.13 3.21 43.07
C ASN A 84 -16.92 2.47 41.74
N ARG A 85 -15.90 2.89 40.97
CA ARG A 85 -15.58 2.33 39.66
C ARG A 85 -14.24 1.62 39.72
N ARG A 86 -14.13 0.46 39.08
CA ARG A 86 -12.86 -0.22 38.87
C ARG A 86 -12.80 -0.78 37.46
N VAL A 87 -11.75 -0.40 36.74
CA VAL A 87 -11.46 -0.95 35.42
C VAL A 87 -10.61 -2.20 35.58
N ILE A 88 -11.04 -3.30 34.98
CA ILE A 88 -10.32 -4.56 35.03
C ILE A 88 -9.89 -4.93 33.61
N ILE A 89 -8.59 -5.16 33.44
CA ILE A 89 -7.95 -5.51 32.17
C ILE A 89 -7.73 -7.02 32.13
N GLY A 90 -8.09 -7.65 31.01
CA GLY A 90 -7.83 -9.06 30.79
C GLY A 90 -6.35 -9.38 30.55
N PRO A 91 -5.95 -10.67 30.68
CA PRO A 91 -6.81 -11.83 30.92
C PRO A 91 -7.20 -11.99 32.40
N ALA A 92 -8.50 -12.08 32.72
CA ALA A 92 -8.98 -12.22 34.09
C ALA A 92 -10.40 -12.79 34.15
N LEU A 93 -10.66 -13.70 35.10
CA LEU A 93 -12.00 -14.16 35.44
C LEU A 93 -12.48 -13.40 36.67
N ILE A 94 -13.56 -12.63 36.53
CA ILE A 94 -14.14 -11.85 37.63
C ILE A 94 -15.44 -12.51 38.07
N ILE A 95 -15.62 -12.60 39.39
CA ILE A 95 -16.89 -12.95 40.02
C ILE A 95 -17.46 -11.65 40.59
N PHE A 96 -18.71 -11.34 40.26
CA PHE A 96 -19.35 -10.11 40.72
C PHE A 96 -19.84 -10.25 42.16
N GLU A 97 -19.73 -9.15 42.91
CA GLU A 97 -20.47 -8.99 44.16
C GLU A 97 -21.94 -8.66 43.91
N TYR A 98 -22.77 -8.72 44.95
CA TYR A 98 -24.23 -8.61 44.82
C TYR A 98 -24.71 -7.27 44.26
N THR A 99 -24.00 -6.19 44.55
CA THR A 99 -24.34 -4.81 44.15
C THR A 99 -23.56 -4.32 42.94
N GLU A 100 -22.66 -5.14 42.40
CA GLU A 100 -21.83 -4.76 41.28
C GLU A 100 -22.56 -4.90 39.95
N THR A 101 -22.32 -3.93 39.08
CA THR A 101 -22.88 -3.85 37.74
C THR A 101 -21.79 -3.51 36.74
N LEU A 102 -22.07 -3.78 35.47
CA LEU A 102 -21.16 -3.50 34.38
C LEU A 102 -21.57 -2.22 33.66
N GLN A 103 -20.62 -1.31 33.45
CA GLN A 103 -20.87 -0.15 32.61
C GLN A 103 -21.06 -0.61 31.16
N VAL A 104 -22.18 -0.22 30.57
CA VAL A 104 -22.49 -0.50 29.16
C VAL A 104 -21.97 0.63 28.28
N LEU A 105 -21.26 0.27 27.21
CA LEU A 105 -20.85 1.15 26.12
C LEU A 105 -21.80 0.97 24.94
N SER A 106 -22.35 2.07 24.44
CA SER A 106 -23.28 2.04 23.30
C SER A 106 -22.57 2.53 22.04
N LEU A 107 -21.94 1.59 21.32
CA LEU A 107 -21.03 1.86 20.20
C LEU A 107 -21.75 1.90 18.86
N SER A 108 -21.36 2.81 17.97
CA SER A 108 -21.95 2.91 16.62
C SER A 108 -21.49 1.78 15.67
N THR A 109 -22.43 1.02 15.10
CA THR A 109 -22.14 -0.13 14.23
C THR A 109 -22.46 0.08 12.73
N GLY A 110 -23.09 1.20 12.35
CA GLY A 110 -23.40 1.53 10.95
C GLY A 110 -22.18 1.79 10.03
N LYS A 111 -22.41 1.76 8.71
CA LYS A 111 -21.45 2.16 7.63
C LYS A 111 -21.95 3.38 6.84
N THR A 112 -22.53 4.35 7.53
CA THR A 112 -21.81 5.53 8.00
C THR A 112 -22.03 5.54 9.51
N LYS A 113 -21.04 5.96 10.31
CA LYS A 113 -21.17 5.90 11.76
C LYS A 113 -22.12 7.01 12.26
N ASN A 114 -23.42 6.73 12.21
CA ASN A 114 -24.50 7.58 12.71
C ASN A 114 -25.01 7.11 14.09
N HIS A 115 -25.97 7.86 14.65
CA HIS A 115 -26.59 7.56 15.94
C HIS A 115 -27.63 6.43 15.87
N ASP A 116 -28.12 6.08 14.67
CA ASP A 116 -29.30 5.22 14.53
C ASP A 116 -29.02 3.74 14.81
N ASN A 117 -27.81 3.28 14.50
CA ASN A 117 -27.40 1.89 14.68
C ASN A 117 -26.32 1.80 15.75
N ARG A 118 -26.75 1.45 16.98
CA ARG A 118 -25.88 1.29 18.13
C ARG A 118 -25.93 -0.14 18.62
N THR A 119 -24.81 -0.61 19.15
CA THR A 119 -24.71 -1.92 19.78
C THR A 119 -24.15 -1.74 21.16
N ASP A 120 -24.92 -2.20 22.12
CA ASP A 120 -24.59 -2.11 23.53
C ASP A 120 -23.67 -3.29 23.88
N GLN A 121 -22.49 -2.96 24.39
CA GLN A 121 -21.47 -3.93 24.78
C GLN A 121 -20.82 -3.49 26.08
N VAL A 122 -20.35 -4.46 26.86
CA VAL A 122 -19.65 -4.19 28.12
C VAL A 122 -18.13 -4.17 27.94
N TYR A 123 -17.64 -4.91 26.94
CA TYR A 123 -16.22 -5.04 26.67
C TYR A 123 -15.69 -3.86 25.88
N LEU A 124 -14.62 -3.24 26.37
CA LEU A 124 -13.82 -2.28 25.64
C LEU A 124 -12.58 -2.97 25.08
N GLN A 125 -12.35 -2.90 23.78
CA GLN A 125 -11.09 -3.34 23.19
C GLN A 125 -10.04 -2.23 23.36
N ILE A 126 -9.06 -2.47 24.22
CA ILE A 126 -8.01 -1.51 24.62
C ILE A 126 -6.92 -1.44 23.54
N SER A 127 -6.52 -2.58 23.00
CA SER A 127 -5.37 -2.70 22.10
C SER A 127 -5.74 -3.25 20.73
N ASN A 128 -5.04 -2.74 19.71
CA ASN A 128 -5.17 -3.11 18.30
C ASN A 128 -6.63 -3.07 17.82
N ASN A 129 -7.37 -2.05 18.27
CA ASN A 129 -8.76 -1.87 17.88
C ASN A 129 -8.81 -1.29 16.47
N GLN A 130 -9.72 -1.83 15.64
CA GLN A 130 -9.89 -1.42 14.26
C GLN A 130 -11.30 -0.88 14.04
N VAL A 131 -11.38 0.41 13.70
CA VAL A 131 -12.64 1.10 13.44
C VAL A 131 -12.68 1.51 11.97
N SER A 132 -13.67 1.03 11.22
CA SER A 132 -13.89 1.45 9.84
C SER A 132 -15.01 2.49 9.74
N ASP A 133 -14.82 3.48 8.87
CA ASP A 133 -15.85 4.47 8.52
C ASP A 133 -15.80 4.81 7.02
N ILE A 134 -16.90 5.37 6.54
CA ILE A 134 -17.02 5.92 5.20
C ILE A 134 -17.23 7.43 5.34
N VAL A 135 -16.24 8.19 4.89
CA VAL A 135 -16.22 9.65 5.00
C VAL A 135 -16.49 10.24 3.62
N LYS A 136 -17.56 11.03 3.50
CA LYS A 136 -17.85 11.80 2.30
C LYS A 136 -17.33 13.22 2.47
N VAL A 137 -16.53 13.70 1.53
CA VAL A 137 -15.96 15.04 1.55
C VAL A 137 -16.22 15.73 0.23
N GLN A 138 -16.23 17.06 0.26
CA GLN A 138 -16.34 17.89 -0.92
C GLN A 138 -15.04 18.67 -1.12
N THR A 139 -14.50 18.63 -2.33
CA THR A 139 -13.30 19.36 -2.75
C THR A 139 -13.61 20.84 -3.04
N ALA A 140 -12.56 21.64 -3.27
CA ALA A 140 -12.70 23.03 -3.69
C ALA A 140 -13.49 23.19 -5.01
N ASP A 141 -13.36 22.22 -5.92
CA ASP A 141 -14.06 22.19 -7.22
C ASP A 141 -15.50 21.66 -7.12
N HIS A 142 -16.04 21.56 -5.90
CA HIS A 142 -17.38 21.04 -5.61
C HIS A 142 -17.61 19.58 -5.98
N VAL A 143 -16.56 18.80 -6.20
CA VAL A 143 -16.66 17.35 -6.46
C VAL A 143 -16.73 16.59 -5.14
N GLU A 144 -17.72 15.69 -5.03
CA GLU A 144 -17.88 14.80 -3.88
C GLU A 144 -17.02 13.54 -4.01
N VAL A 145 -16.24 13.26 -2.98
CA VAL A 145 -15.34 12.10 -2.88
C VAL A 145 -15.65 11.33 -1.61
N THR A 146 -15.74 10.02 -1.76
CA THR A 146 -16.01 9.07 -0.67
C THR A 146 -14.73 8.31 -0.34
N PHE A 147 -14.25 8.45 0.89
CA PHE A 147 -13.12 7.72 1.44
C PHE A 147 -13.62 6.58 2.32
N LYS A 148 -13.16 5.35 2.04
CA LYS A 148 -13.31 4.23 2.97
C LYS A 148 -12.03 4.13 3.79
N VAL A 149 -12.14 4.37 5.08
CA VAL A 149 -10.97 4.47 5.98
C VAL A 149 -11.11 3.49 7.14
N SER A 150 -9.96 3.01 7.59
CA SER A 150 -9.83 2.13 8.75
C SER A 150 -8.81 2.72 9.72
N TYR A 151 -9.28 3.13 10.88
CA TYR A 151 -8.48 3.66 11.97
C TYR A 151 -7.99 2.53 12.87
N ARG A 152 -6.71 2.54 13.22
CA ARG A 152 -6.15 1.69 14.27
C ARG A 152 -5.97 2.49 15.54
N VAL A 153 -6.63 2.04 16.60
CA VAL A 153 -6.78 2.79 17.86
C VAL A 153 -6.27 1.95 19.01
N ASN A 154 -5.52 2.59 19.90
CA ASN A 154 -5.17 2.05 21.21
C ASN A 154 -5.62 3.03 22.29
N PHE A 155 -6.06 2.50 23.42
CA PHE A 155 -6.25 3.29 24.63
C PHE A 155 -4.93 3.32 25.40
N GLU A 156 -4.42 4.53 25.63
CA GLU A 156 -3.19 4.78 26.38
C GLU A 156 -3.56 5.55 27.67
N GLY A 157 -2.60 5.90 28.51
CA GLY A 157 -2.89 6.75 29.67
C GLY A 157 -3.62 6.05 30.82
N ASP A 158 -4.56 6.77 31.45
CA ASP A 158 -5.21 6.35 32.69
C ASP A 158 -6.45 5.49 32.42
N GLN A 159 -6.55 4.37 33.13
CA GLN A 159 -7.60 3.37 32.92
C GLN A 159 -8.98 3.94 33.22
N ASP A 160 -9.07 4.84 34.20
CA ASP A 160 -10.31 5.48 34.61
C ASP A 160 -10.90 6.41 33.52
N ASN A 161 -10.06 6.87 32.57
CA ASN A 161 -10.50 7.74 31.49
C ASN A 161 -11.11 6.96 30.32
N TRP A 162 -10.72 5.71 30.11
CA TRP A 162 -11.12 4.93 28.92
C TRP A 162 -12.64 4.79 28.76
N PHE A 163 -13.37 4.73 29.88
CA PHE A 163 -14.83 4.56 29.92
C PHE A 163 -15.61 5.87 30.13
N LYS A 164 -14.95 7.04 30.12
CA LYS A 164 -15.62 8.34 30.25
C LYS A 164 -16.54 8.64 29.07
N VAL A 165 -16.14 8.22 27.87
CA VAL A 165 -16.90 8.45 26.64
C VAL A 165 -17.71 7.19 26.30
N GLU A 166 -19.03 7.30 26.37
CA GLU A 166 -19.98 6.20 26.09
C GLU A 166 -19.82 5.62 24.67
N ASN A 167 -19.61 6.50 23.68
CA ASN A 167 -19.46 6.12 22.27
C ASN A 167 -18.18 6.72 21.67
N TYR A 168 -17.04 6.14 22.04
CA TYR A 168 -15.74 6.58 21.52
C TYR A 168 -15.63 6.44 20.00
N VAL A 169 -16.31 5.44 19.39
CA VAL A 169 -16.32 5.22 17.94
C VAL A 169 -16.91 6.44 17.22
N LYS A 170 -18.00 7.00 17.75
CA LYS A 170 -18.60 8.22 17.22
C LYS A 170 -17.68 9.42 17.41
N LEU A 171 -17.14 9.62 18.62
CA LEU A 171 -16.21 10.73 18.89
C LEU A 171 -15.03 10.72 17.91
N LEU A 172 -14.42 9.55 17.70
CA LEU A 172 -13.33 9.34 16.77
C LEU A 172 -13.72 9.71 15.33
N THR A 173 -14.83 9.14 14.86
CA THR A 173 -15.25 9.29 13.46
C THR A 173 -15.79 10.69 13.14
N ASP A 174 -16.48 11.33 14.08
CA ASP A 174 -16.94 12.72 13.93
C ASP A 174 -15.75 13.69 13.87
N HIS A 175 -14.76 13.51 14.75
CA HIS A 175 -13.56 14.35 14.74
C HIS A 175 -12.73 14.14 13.46
N ALA A 176 -12.47 12.89 13.08
CA ALA A 176 -11.74 12.58 11.85
C ALA A 176 -12.48 13.07 10.59
N ARG A 177 -13.80 12.93 10.53
CA ARG A 177 -14.64 13.45 9.44
C ARG A 177 -14.54 14.98 9.36
N SER A 178 -14.65 15.68 10.48
CA SER A 178 -14.51 17.14 10.54
C SER A 178 -13.16 17.61 10.00
N MET A 179 -12.08 16.95 10.42
CA MET A 179 -10.71 17.26 9.94
C MET A 179 -10.57 17.03 8.43
N LEU A 180 -11.02 15.86 7.93
CA LEU A 180 -10.94 15.53 6.51
C LEU A 180 -11.78 16.47 5.65
N VAL A 181 -13.00 16.80 6.06
CA VAL A 181 -13.86 17.77 5.35
C VAL A 181 -13.22 19.17 5.33
N GLY A 182 -12.67 19.62 6.46
CA GLY A 182 -12.02 20.93 6.56
C GLY A 182 -10.76 21.05 5.70
N ALA A 183 -9.99 19.97 5.59
CA ALA A 183 -8.78 19.93 4.76
C ALA A 183 -9.11 19.75 3.26
N ALA A 184 -10.07 18.88 2.92
CA ALA A 184 -10.43 18.58 1.53
C ALA A 184 -11.02 19.79 0.79
N ARG A 185 -11.73 20.69 1.51
CA ARG A 185 -12.26 21.93 0.94
C ARG A 185 -11.21 22.90 0.41
N LYS A 186 -9.94 22.71 0.77
CA LYS A 186 -8.82 23.56 0.32
C LYS A 186 -8.10 22.99 -0.90
N LEU A 187 -8.37 21.73 -1.25
CA LEU A 187 -7.68 21.02 -2.32
C LEU A 187 -8.59 20.86 -3.54
N THR A 188 -7.97 20.89 -4.71
CA THR A 188 -8.63 20.54 -5.97
C THR A 188 -8.76 19.03 -6.11
N ILE A 189 -9.66 18.57 -6.98
CA ILE A 189 -9.83 17.13 -7.21
C ILE A 189 -8.57 16.50 -7.84
N GLY A 190 -7.83 17.25 -8.67
CA GLY A 190 -6.60 16.77 -9.30
C GLY A 190 -5.50 16.48 -8.29
N GLU A 191 -5.31 17.37 -7.31
CA GLU A 191 -4.36 17.18 -6.22
C GLU A 191 -4.74 16.01 -5.32
N LEU A 192 -6.04 15.89 -5.00
CA LEU A 192 -6.55 14.81 -4.17
C LEU A 192 -6.48 13.44 -4.86
N TYR A 193 -6.60 13.39 -6.19
CA TYR A 193 -6.43 12.16 -6.96
C TYR A 193 -4.97 11.72 -7.03
N ALA A 194 -4.04 12.68 -7.14
CA ALA A 194 -2.61 12.39 -7.19
C ALA A 194 -2.07 11.80 -5.87
N ASP A 195 -2.49 12.33 -4.71
CA ASP A 195 -2.06 11.83 -3.39
C ASP A 195 -3.18 11.77 -2.34
N GLY A 196 -4.26 11.04 -2.66
CA GLY A 196 -5.39 10.88 -1.74
C GLY A 196 -5.04 10.11 -0.46
N THR A 197 -4.10 9.16 -0.54
CA THR A 197 -3.69 8.35 0.62
C THR A 197 -2.79 9.15 1.56
N GLY A 198 -1.82 9.91 1.02
CA GLY A 198 -0.98 10.82 1.81
C GLY A 198 -1.83 11.89 2.48
N PHE A 199 -2.75 12.50 1.75
CA PHE A 199 -3.69 13.49 2.28
C PHE A 199 -4.45 13.02 3.53
N VAL A 200 -5.08 11.83 3.47
CA VAL A 200 -5.85 11.31 4.62
C VAL A 200 -4.94 11.05 5.81
N ARG A 201 -3.77 10.44 5.57
CA ARG A 201 -2.81 10.12 6.64
C ARG A 201 -2.23 11.38 7.28
N ASP A 202 -1.82 12.36 6.49
CA ASP A 202 -1.23 13.60 7.00
C ASP A 202 -2.27 14.47 7.73
N THR A 203 -3.52 14.45 7.26
CA THR A 203 -4.61 15.17 7.93
C THR A 203 -4.91 14.58 9.31
N ILE A 204 -4.96 13.25 9.45
CA ILE A 204 -5.36 12.61 10.72
C ILE A 204 -4.16 12.40 11.65
N LEU A 205 -3.06 11.83 11.16
CA LEU A 205 -1.90 11.46 11.98
C LEU A 205 -0.89 12.60 12.14
N GLY A 206 -1.04 13.68 11.36
CA GLY A 206 -0.06 14.74 11.19
C GLY A 206 0.95 14.43 10.10
N MET A 207 1.66 15.47 9.66
CA MET A 207 2.66 15.39 8.59
C MET A 207 3.80 14.41 8.95
N SER A 208 4.23 13.61 7.97
CA SER A 208 5.39 12.74 8.10
C SER A 208 6.68 13.57 8.25
N LEU A 209 7.48 13.30 9.29
CA LEU A 209 8.79 13.93 9.55
C LEU A 209 9.88 13.50 8.54
N SER A 210 9.67 13.69 7.24
CA SER A 210 10.64 13.31 6.21
C SER A 210 11.09 14.44 5.29
N SER A 211 10.55 15.66 5.41
CA SER A 211 10.86 16.75 4.47
C SER A 211 11.46 18.02 5.07
N GLU A 212 11.45 18.23 6.39
CA GLU A 212 12.11 19.41 6.98
C GLU A 212 12.55 19.13 8.42
N GLY A 213 13.84 19.38 8.68
CA GLY A 213 14.57 18.89 9.85
C GLY A 213 14.21 19.59 11.15
N LEU A 214 13.03 19.26 11.68
CA LEU A 214 12.65 19.60 13.03
C LEU A 214 12.46 18.30 13.81
N GLU A 215 13.48 17.92 14.59
CA GLU A 215 13.45 16.79 15.53
C GLU A 215 12.38 17.01 16.61
N ILE A 216 11.12 16.77 16.27
CA ILE A 216 10.06 16.63 17.25
C ILE A 216 9.40 15.28 16.97
N ASN A 217 9.53 14.36 17.92
CA ASN A 217 8.88 13.03 17.99
C ASN A 217 9.74 11.82 17.57
N LYS A 218 10.86 11.62 18.27
CA LYS A 218 11.54 10.32 18.39
C LYS A 218 10.85 9.40 19.42
N ALA A 219 9.52 9.27 19.34
CA ALA A 219 8.75 8.53 20.36
C ALA A 219 8.19 7.19 19.86
N TYR A 220 7.94 7.03 18.55
CA TYR A 220 7.31 5.81 18.03
C TYR A 220 7.92 5.39 16.68
N LYS A 221 8.11 4.08 16.49
CA LYS A 221 8.56 3.45 15.23
C LYS A 221 7.59 3.83 14.11
N GLY A 222 7.83 4.94 13.41
CA GLY A 222 6.97 5.38 12.30
C GLY A 222 6.78 6.90 12.13
N GLY A 223 7.44 7.78 12.89
CA GLY A 223 7.65 9.19 12.51
C GLY A 223 6.44 10.14 12.50
N ARG A 224 5.23 9.70 12.90
CA ARG A 224 4.03 10.55 13.02
C ARG A 224 3.51 10.60 14.46
N ARG A 225 2.94 11.73 14.88
CA ARG A 225 2.46 11.98 16.26
C ARG A 225 1.18 11.19 16.59
N GLY A 226 0.39 10.87 15.57
CA GLY A 226 -0.93 10.26 15.74
C GLY A 226 -1.97 11.27 16.23
N LEU A 227 -3.23 10.85 16.26
CA LEU A 227 -4.34 11.64 16.79
C LEU A 227 -4.65 11.19 18.22
N TYR A 228 -4.49 12.09 19.19
CA TYR A 228 -4.77 11.82 20.60
C TYR A 228 -6.05 12.53 21.04
N PHE A 229 -6.86 11.85 21.85
CA PHE A 229 -8.08 12.38 22.43
C PHE A 229 -7.91 12.46 23.95
N GLU A 230 -8.03 13.67 24.50
CA GLU A 230 -7.88 13.93 25.93
C GLU A 230 -9.08 13.41 26.76
N ASP A 231 -10.24 13.23 26.13
CA ASP A 231 -11.48 12.84 26.82
C ASP A 231 -11.49 11.38 27.31
N ASN A 232 -10.81 10.49 26.59
CA ASN A 232 -10.80 9.05 26.86
C ASN A 232 -9.42 8.38 26.67
N ASP A 233 -8.37 9.19 26.57
CA ASP A 233 -6.97 8.77 26.34
C ASP A 233 -6.79 7.80 25.15
N MET A 234 -7.69 7.85 24.15
CA MET A 234 -7.52 7.06 22.93
C MET A 234 -6.52 7.73 21.98
N ARG A 235 -5.65 6.92 21.38
CA ARG A 235 -4.71 7.35 20.35
C ARG A 235 -4.92 6.55 19.06
N VAL A 236 -5.10 7.28 17.96
CA VAL A 236 -5.00 6.74 16.61
C VAL A 236 -3.54 6.72 16.20
N HIS A 237 -2.97 5.54 16.03
CA HIS A 237 -1.56 5.37 15.67
C HIS A 237 -1.37 5.13 14.17
N ASP A 238 -2.36 4.57 13.50
CA ASP A 238 -2.29 4.32 12.06
C ASP A 238 -3.67 4.47 11.40
N VAL A 239 -3.64 4.85 10.11
CA VAL A 239 -4.82 5.00 9.26
C VAL A 239 -4.57 4.35 7.92
N GLU A 240 -5.45 3.42 7.59
CA GLU A 240 -5.48 2.71 6.34
C GLU A 240 -6.61 3.25 5.46
N VAL A 241 -6.27 3.66 4.23
CA VAL A 241 -7.24 4.08 3.22
C VAL A 241 -7.52 2.86 2.35
N LEU A 242 -8.73 2.32 2.46
CA LEU A 242 -9.13 1.11 1.75
C LEU A 242 -9.58 1.43 0.32
N ASP A 243 -10.24 2.56 0.12
CA ASP A 243 -10.82 2.93 -1.16
C ASP A 243 -11.06 4.44 -1.23
N VAL A 244 -10.89 5.01 -2.43
CA VAL A 244 -11.17 6.41 -2.74
C VAL A 244 -12.05 6.43 -3.98
N HIS A 245 -13.31 6.83 -3.80
CA HIS A 245 -14.30 6.80 -4.85
C HIS A 245 -14.86 8.19 -5.11
N ILE A 246 -14.78 8.65 -6.36
CA ILE A 246 -15.40 9.91 -6.80
C ILE A 246 -16.87 9.60 -7.09
N SER A 247 -17.79 10.34 -6.48
CA SER A 247 -19.23 10.05 -6.60
C SER A 247 -19.78 10.34 -8.01
N ASP A 248 -19.17 11.27 -8.73
CA ASP A 248 -19.52 11.60 -10.11
C ASP A 248 -18.70 10.77 -11.12
N GLY A 249 -19.38 9.88 -11.85
CA GLY A 249 -18.78 9.01 -12.85
C GLY A 249 -18.30 9.73 -14.12
N ASP A 250 -18.84 10.90 -14.45
CA ASP A 250 -18.38 11.70 -15.60
C ASP A 250 -17.03 12.35 -15.28
N ILE A 251 -16.92 12.92 -14.08
CA ILE A 251 -15.67 13.52 -13.58
C ILE A 251 -14.60 12.44 -13.41
N GLN A 252 -14.96 11.26 -12.88
CA GLN A 252 -14.04 10.14 -12.79
C GLN A 252 -13.47 9.76 -14.16
N ARG A 253 -14.32 9.62 -15.19
CA ARG A 253 -13.88 9.31 -16.55
C ARG A 253 -12.99 10.40 -17.14
N MET A 254 -13.30 11.67 -16.86
CA MET A 254 -12.50 12.81 -17.31
C MET A 254 -11.10 12.79 -16.68
N ILE A 255 -10.98 12.54 -15.37
CA ILE A 255 -9.70 12.44 -14.68
C ILE A 255 -8.89 11.25 -15.19
N GLU A 256 -9.53 10.10 -15.39
CA GLU A 256 -8.86 8.93 -15.98
C GLU A 256 -8.36 9.21 -17.41
N GLN A 257 -9.13 9.96 -18.20
CA GLN A 257 -8.72 10.37 -19.54
C GLN A 257 -7.52 11.32 -19.50
N VAL A 258 -7.58 12.38 -18.67
CA VAL A 258 -6.46 13.31 -18.47
C VAL A 258 -5.22 12.57 -17.97
N GLY A 259 -5.38 11.61 -17.06
CA GLY A 259 -4.30 10.75 -16.60
C GLY A 259 -3.64 9.97 -17.74
N ARG A 260 -4.43 9.37 -18.64
CA ARG A 260 -3.91 8.66 -19.83
C ARG A 260 -3.25 9.61 -20.83
N GLU A 261 -3.81 10.80 -21.05
CA GLU A 261 -3.25 11.80 -21.95
C GLU A 261 -1.92 12.37 -21.43
N ASN A 262 -1.80 12.60 -20.13
CA ASN A 262 -0.56 13.01 -19.48
C ASN A 262 0.52 11.92 -19.61
N LEU A 263 0.19 10.66 -19.33
CA LEU A 263 1.11 9.54 -19.52
C LEU A 263 1.56 9.40 -20.98
N LYS A 264 0.64 9.56 -21.93
CA LYS A 264 0.96 9.52 -23.36
C LYS A 264 1.93 10.65 -23.73
N SER A 265 1.66 11.86 -23.27
CA SER A 265 2.50 13.03 -23.51
C SER A 265 3.89 12.86 -22.89
N GLU A 266 3.97 12.26 -21.70
CA GLU A 266 5.24 11.93 -21.03
C GLU A 266 6.04 10.90 -21.83
N PHE A 267 5.41 9.82 -22.33
CA PHE A 267 6.07 8.86 -23.20
C PHE A 267 6.53 9.46 -24.52
N ASP A 268 5.73 10.33 -25.13
CA ASP A 268 6.09 11.03 -26.37
C ASP A 268 7.27 12.00 -26.15
N LEU A 269 7.30 12.69 -25.01
CA LEU A 269 8.42 13.53 -24.60
C LEU A 269 9.69 12.71 -24.35
N GLN A 270 9.57 11.60 -23.62
CA GLN A 270 10.68 10.68 -23.35
C GLN A 270 11.23 10.09 -24.64
N ARG A 271 10.36 9.70 -25.57
CA ARG A 271 10.72 9.21 -26.90
C ARG A 271 11.45 10.28 -27.71
N SER A 272 10.94 11.51 -27.73
CA SER A 272 11.55 12.63 -28.44
C SER A 272 12.91 13.00 -27.86
N THR A 273 13.04 12.99 -26.53
CA THR A 273 14.30 13.24 -25.82
C THR A 273 15.34 12.17 -26.13
N ARG A 274 14.93 10.90 -26.13
CA ARG A 274 15.81 9.79 -26.53
C ARG A 274 16.24 9.93 -27.98
N HIS A 275 15.31 10.27 -28.89
CA HIS A 275 15.64 10.46 -30.30
C HIS A 275 16.62 11.62 -30.53
N LEU A 276 16.43 12.75 -29.84
CA LEU A 276 17.36 13.88 -29.90
C LEU A 276 18.75 13.46 -29.41
N ARG A 277 18.81 12.70 -28.31
CA ARG A 277 20.06 12.17 -27.77
C ARG A 277 20.76 11.26 -28.78
N ASP A 278 20.03 10.33 -29.40
CA ASP A 278 20.56 9.40 -30.41
C ASP A 278 21.13 10.17 -31.61
N ILE A 279 20.41 11.18 -32.13
CA ILE A 279 20.91 12.04 -33.22
C ILE A 279 22.17 12.80 -32.79
N THR A 280 22.18 13.36 -31.58
CA THR A 280 23.32 14.12 -31.07
C THR A 280 24.56 13.24 -30.94
N GLU A 281 24.39 12.01 -30.44
CA GLU A 281 25.46 11.01 -30.37
C GLU A 281 25.93 10.61 -31.79
N GLN A 282 25.01 10.39 -32.72
CA GLN A 282 25.34 10.06 -34.11
C GLN A 282 26.12 11.18 -34.80
N GLU A 283 25.75 12.45 -34.60
CA GLU A 283 26.48 13.56 -35.22
C GLU A 283 27.87 13.79 -34.62
N LYS A 284 28.06 13.53 -33.32
CA LYS A 284 29.41 13.51 -32.74
C LYS A 284 30.27 12.45 -33.41
N ILE A 285 29.75 11.24 -33.57
CA ILE A 285 30.46 10.14 -34.25
C ILE A 285 30.76 10.52 -35.70
N ASN A 286 29.82 11.14 -36.42
CA ASN A 286 30.03 11.57 -37.80
C ASN A 286 31.12 12.64 -37.91
N GLN A 287 31.13 13.62 -37.00
CA GLN A 287 32.17 14.65 -36.92
C GLN A 287 33.56 14.05 -36.65
N GLU A 288 33.64 13.08 -35.71
CA GLU A 288 34.88 12.35 -35.44
C GLU A 288 35.36 11.55 -36.66
N ILE A 289 34.45 10.84 -37.34
CA ILE A 289 34.77 10.12 -38.59
C ILE A 289 35.27 11.09 -39.66
N ALA A 290 34.63 12.25 -39.83
CA ALA A 290 35.03 13.24 -40.82
C ALA A 290 36.42 13.82 -40.51
N ALA A 291 36.71 14.10 -39.24
CA ALA A 291 38.03 14.56 -38.78
C ALA A 291 39.12 13.52 -39.04
N ILE A 292 38.86 12.25 -38.72
CA ILE A 292 39.80 11.14 -38.99
C ILE A 292 40.05 10.97 -40.49
N LYS A 293 38.99 11.03 -41.31
CA LYS A 293 39.11 10.97 -42.78
C LYS A 293 39.92 12.14 -43.34
N HIS A 294 39.68 13.36 -42.87
CA HIS A 294 40.44 14.54 -43.28
C HIS A 294 41.91 14.40 -42.91
N ALA A 295 42.23 14.01 -41.67
CA ALA A 295 43.61 13.77 -41.25
C ALA A 295 44.30 12.68 -42.08
N THR A 296 43.56 11.63 -42.46
CA THR A 296 44.06 10.56 -43.34
C THR A 296 44.37 11.08 -44.75
N GLU A 297 43.48 11.89 -45.33
CA GLU A 297 43.67 12.51 -46.65
C GLU A 297 44.81 13.54 -46.64
N GLU A 298 44.95 14.34 -45.58
CA GLU A 298 46.11 15.23 -45.41
C GLU A 298 47.42 14.43 -45.35
N HIS A 299 47.45 13.34 -44.57
CA HIS A 299 48.62 12.48 -44.51
C HIS A 299 48.95 11.87 -45.88
N ARG A 300 47.93 11.42 -46.62
CA ARG A 300 48.09 10.91 -47.98
C ARG A 300 48.65 11.96 -48.94
N ARG A 301 48.13 13.19 -48.89
CA ARG A 301 48.64 14.32 -49.69
C ARG A 301 50.08 14.67 -49.33
N MET A 302 50.44 14.64 -48.04
CA MET A 302 51.83 14.86 -47.62
C MET A 302 52.78 13.80 -48.20
N ILE A 303 52.38 12.52 -48.14
CA ILE A 303 53.17 11.44 -48.76
C ILE A 303 53.30 11.68 -50.27
N GLN A 304 52.22 12.06 -50.96
CA GLN A 304 52.25 12.37 -52.39
C GLN A 304 53.18 13.53 -52.73
N LEU A 305 53.12 14.63 -51.96
CA LEU A 305 54.03 15.76 -52.15
C LEU A 305 55.49 15.34 -51.96
N ALA A 306 55.81 14.58 -50.91
CA ALA A 306 57.15 14.06 -50.68
C ALA A 306 57.65 13.18 -51.83
N THR A 307 56.80 12.28 -52.36
CA THR A 307 57.15 11.46 -53.53
C THR A 307 57.38 12.31 -54.79
N LEU A 308 56.57 13.36 -54.99
CA LEU A 308 56.66 14.22 -56.16
C LEU A 308 57.90 15.14 -56.10
N GLU A 309 58.28 15.58 -54.90
CA GLU A 309 59.54 16.28 -54.63
C GLU A 309 60.76 15.38 -54.93
N GLU A 310 60.70 14.11 -54.53
CA GLU A 310 61.76 13.14 -54.83
C GLU A 310 61.87 12.88 -56.35
N GLU A 311 60.75 12.70 -57.04
CA GLU A 311 60.71 12.58 -58.51
C GLU A 311 61.27 13.82 -59.21
N LEU A 312 60.86 15.03 -58.79
CA LEU A 312 61.38 16.29 -59.32
C LEU A 312 62.89 16.40 -59.12
N ALA A 313 63.42 16.00 -57.96
CA ALA A 313 64.84 16.01 -57.68
C ALA A 313 65.62 15.05 -58.61
N ILE A 314 65.07 13.85 -58.86
CA ILE A 314 65.63 12.89 -59.81
C ILE A 314 65.63 13.48 -61.23
N ASP A 315 64.54 14.14 -61.64
CA ASP A 315 64.42 14.70 -62.98
C ASP A 315 65.31 15.93 -63.19
N LEU A 316 65.46 16.80 -62.19
CA LEU A 316 66.46 17.88 -62.21
C LEU A 316 67.88 17.32 -62.32
N ALA A 317 68.21 16.26 -61.56
CA ALA A 317 69.52 15.61 -61.67
C ALA A 317 69.76 15.00 -63.07
N LYS A 318 68.73 14.42 -63.70
CA LYS A 318 68.81 13.93 -65.09
C LYS A 318 68.99 15.08 -66.10
N ILE A 319 68.27 16.19 -65.92
CA ILE A 319 68.39 17.37 -66.79
C ILE A 319 69.80 17.95 -66.66
N ASP A 320 70.31 18.14 -65.44
CA ASP A 320 71.67 18.62 -65.19
C ASP A 320 72.74 17.69 -65.79
N ALA A 321 72.53 16.37 -65.69
CA ALA A 321 73.41 15.39 -66.31
C ALA A 321 73.41 15.54 -67.85
N LYS A 322 72.24 15.71 -68.48
CA LYS A 322 72.11 15.95 -69.92
C LYS A 322 72.70 17.29 -70.36
N VAL A 323 72.53 18.35 -69.57
CA VAL A 323 73.15 19.66 -69.84
C VAL A 323 74.67 19.52 -69.84
N LYS A 324 75.25 18.90 -68.81
CA LYS A 324 76.70 18.64 -68.74
C LYS A 324 77.20 17.77 -69.90
N GLU A 325 76.43 16.77 -70.30
CA GLU A 325 76.75 15.94 -71.46
C GLU A 325 76.73 16.76 -72.76
N SER A 326 75.72 17.62 -72.94
CA SER A 326 75.63 18.52 -74.10
C SER A 326 76.74 19.57 -74.12
N GLU A 327 77.13 20.14 -72.97
CA GLU A 327 78.24 21.07 -72.84
C GLU A 327 79.57 20.42 -73.21
N LYS A 328 79.84 19.20 -72.71
CA LYS A 328 81.01 18.43 -73.11
C LYS A 328 81.01 18.12 -74.60
N SER A 329 79.87 17.73 -75.16
CA SER A 329 79.77 17.47 -76.60
C SER A 329 80.01 18.73 -77.46
N LEU A 330 79.64 19.91 -76.95
CA LEU A 330 79.90 21.22 -77.55
C LEU A 330 81.37 21.63 -77.43
N GLU A 331 82.01 21.35 -76.30
CA GLU A 331 83.45 21.53 -76.13
C GLU A 331 84.25 20.58 -77.03
N ASP A 332 83.83 19.32 -77.17
CA ASP A 332 84.45 18.33 -78.05
C ASP A 332 84.27 18.68 -79.54
N THR A 333 83.13 19.27 -79.93
CA THR A 333 82.94 19.80 -81.30
C THR A 333 83.76 21.07 -81.53
N LYS A 334 83.85 21.99 -80.56
CA LYS A 334 84.75 23.16 -80.65
C LYS A 334 86.23 22.78 -80.67
N ALA A 335 86.63 21.73 -79.96
CA ALA A 335 87.99 21.20 -79.99
C ALA A 335 88.31 20.51 -81.33
N ARG A 336 87.31 19.87 -81.97
CA ARG A 336 87.44 19.37 -83.35
C ARG A 336 87.54 20.49 -84.37
N ASP A 337 86.76 21.56 -84.23
CA ASP A 337 86.81 22.71 -85.15
C ASP A 337 88.09 23.55 -84.96
N GLY A 338 88.70 23.56 -83.77
CA GLY A 338 89.99 24.22 -83.50
C GLY A 338 91.23 23.51 -84.05
N ILE A 339 91.17 22.20 -84.29
CA ILE A 339 92.27 21.44 -84.92
C ILE A 339 92.30 21.65 -86.44
N ALA A 340 91.18 22.04 -87.07
CA ALA A 340 91.12 22.32 -88.50
C ALA A 340 91.76 23.68 -88.91
N GLN A 341 92.21 24.50 -87.95
CA GLN A 341 92.70 25.85 -88.22
C GLN A 341 94.23 26.05 -88.06
N PHE A 342 94.99 24.97 -87.81
CA PHE A 342 96.46 25.04 -87.64
C PHE A 342 97.30 24.33 -88.72
N ASP A 343 96.69 23.75 -89.76
CA ASP A 343 97.40 23.16 -90.92
C ASP A 343 97.05 23.90 -92.22
N PHE A 344 97.54 25.13 -92.40
CA PHE A 344 97.88 25.65 -93.74
C PHE A 344 98.74 26.94 -93.66
N GLU A 345 100.06 26.80 -93.64
CA GLU A 345 100.95 27.80 -94.26
C GLU A 345 102.31 27.16 -94.60
N ALA A 346 102.47 26.86 -95.89
CA ALA A 346 103.72 26.62 -96.61
C ALA A 346 103.53 27.32 -97.97
N PRO A 347 104.58 27.84 -98.63
CA PRO A 347 105.92 27.25 -98.76
C PRO A 347 107.06 28.00 -98.05
#